data_AF-K0C5E4-F1
#
_entry.id   AF-K0C5E4-F1
#
_cell.length_a   1.000
_cell.length_b   1.000
_cell.length_c   1.000
_cell.angle_alpha   90.00
_cell.angle_beta   90.00
_cell.angle_gamma   90.00
#
_symmetry.space_group_name_H-M   'P 1'
#
loop_
_entity.id
_entity.type
_entity.pdbx_description
1 polymer ?
#
loop_
_entity_poly.entity_id
_entity_poly.type
_entity_poly.pdbx_seq_one_letter_code
_entity_poly.pdbx_strand_id
1 'polypeptide(L)'
;MKRILKKLFGSKSAMKSADGAIPIKKTSKDAEAFWQSVYDARTTYYEEHIGSFPEDILKLPSMIGVWPGGGLYVMSADKLGQDLWVYTTFGMTNSDMPANATMTDSEVETDDQGRVVRQTGILKAKEQAESPGGAAGYGYEMLVITRENVDWPLGFMQWTVNAEILNDVGILKRVEDYNGLTVQEIQVAEGDLVNVLISKARQPLPLGVDLPNGRMDLLVATVITDDEMEWSMENGRDALLDKLIAAGVGQVSERGRKSILQG
;
A
#
# COMPACT_ATOMS: atom_id res chain seq x y z
N MET A 1 -4.41 19.36 -8.95
CA MET A 1 -3.35 18.46 -9.49
C MET A 1 -2.10 19.14 -10.06
N LYS A 2 -2.16 20.08 -11.03
CA LYS A 2 -0.94 20.74 -11.62
C LYS A 2 0.03 21.42 -10.61
N ARG A 3 -0.39 21.67 -9.38
CA ARG A 3 0.38 22.35 -8.33
C ARG A 3 1.25 21.40 -7.47
N ILE A 4 0.95 20.09 -7.47
CA ILE A 4 1.64 19.08 -6.65
C ILE A 4 3.03 18.74 -7.22
N LEU A 5 3.15 18.67 -8.55
CA LEU A 5 4.41 18.43 -9.28
C LEU A 5 5.52 19.45 -8.98
N LYS A 6 5.16 20.73 -8.80
CA LYS A 6 6.15 21.78 -8.50
C LYS A 6 6.73 21.68 -7.09
N LYS A 7 6.08 20.97 -6.17
CA LYS A 7 6.59 20.69 -4.82
C LYS A 7 7.46 19.43 -4.79
N LEU A 8 7.05 18.34 -5.46
CA LEU A 8 7.79 17.07 -5.51
C LEU A 8 9.18 17.19 -6.16
N PHE A 9 9.35 18.10 -7.13
CA PHE A 9 10.64 18.35 -7.79
C PHE A 9 11.25 19.74 -7.51
N GLY A 10 10.64 20.55 -6.61
CA GLY A 10 10.96 21.98 -6.49
C GLY A 10 11.16 22.53 -5.08
N SER A 11 11.04 21.74 -4.01
CA SER A 11 11.54 22.20 -2.69
C SER A 11 13.03 21.90 -2.59
N LYS A 12 13.86 22.95 -2.51
CA LYS A 12 15.28 22.85 -2.14
C LYS A 12 15.39 22.35 -0.69
N SER A 13 15.26 21.06 -0.47
CA SER A 13 15.96 20.42 0.63
C SER A 13 17.37 20.17 0.12
N ALA A 14 18.36 20.83 0.71
CA ALA A 14 19.75 20.62 0.35
C ALA A 14 20.20 19.25 0.89
N MET A 15 19.90 18.16 0.16
CA MET A 15 20.66 16.92 0.28
C MET A 15 22.07 17.23 -0.21
N LYS A 16 23.00 17.43 0.73
CA LYS A 16 24.43 17.41 0.40
C LYS A 16 24.78 15.97 0.04
N SER A 17 25.11 15.74 -1.23
CA SER A 17 25.75 14.51 -1.68
C SER A 17 27.11 14.39 -0.99
N ALA A 18 27.32 13.29 -0.26
CA ALA A 18 28.67 12.89 0.13
C ALA A 18 29.44 12.44 -1.13
N ASP A 19 30.76 12.61 -1.12
CA ASP A 19 31.64 12.15 -2.20
C ASP A 19 31.43 10.64 -2.43
N GLY A 20 31.04 10.29 -3.65
CA GLY A 20 30.63 8.93 -4.05
C GLY A 20 29.15 8.77 -4.42
N ALA A 21 28.32 9.81 -4.26
CA ALA A 21 26.92 9.77 -4.69
C ALA A 21 26.79 9.65 -6.22
N ILE A 22 26.02 8.66 -6.68
CA ILE A 22 25.64 8.52 -8.08
C ILE A 22 24.86 9.79 -8.48
N PRO A 23 25.25 10.51 -9.55
CA PRO A 23 24.52 11.68 -10.00
C PRO A 23 23.08 11.27 -10.36
N ILE A 24 22.09 12.00 -9.82
CA ILE A 24 20.69 11.84 -10.23
C ILE A 24 20.63 12.16 -11.73
N LYS A 25 20.51 11.12 -12.57
CA LYS A 25 20.31 11.29 -14.00
C LYS A 25 19.02 12.09 -14.19
N LYS A 26 19.13 13.23 -14.88
CA LYS A 26 17.96 14.03 -15.26
C LYS A 26 17.03 13.17 -16.10
N THR A 27 15.87 12.83 -15.57
CA THR A 27 14.84 12.06 -16.26
C THR A 27 14.47 12.78 -17.56
N SER A 28 14.34 12.06 -18.67
CA SER A 28 13.91 12.67 -19.93
C SER A 28 12.47 13.18 -19.80
N LYS A 29 12.12 14.20 -20.57
CA LYS A 29 10.75 14.73 -20.61
C LYS A 29 9.72 13.65 -20.96
N ASP A 30 10.11 12.70 -21.80
CA ASP A 30 9.25 11.58 -22.22
C ASP A 30 9.03 10.59 -21.07
N ALA A 31 10.05 10.30 -20.27
CA ALA A 31 9.92 9.44 -19.09
C ALA A 31 9.08 10.12 -17.99
N GLU A 32 9.20 11.44 -17.81
CA GLU A 32 8.33 12.21 -16.90
C GLU A 32 6.86 12.20 -17.38
N ALA A 33 6.63 12.38 -18.68
CA ALA A 33 5.28 12.32 -19.25
C ALA A 33 4.66 10.92 -19.14
N PHE A 34 5.45 9.87 -19.37
CA PHE A 34 5.00 8.49 -19.20
C PHE A 34 4.66 8.18 -17.74
N TRP A 35 5.53 8.55 -16.80
CA TRP A 35 5.28 8.41 -15.37
C TRP A 35 3.98 9.12 -14.95
N GLN A 36 3.76 10.35 -15.43
CA GLN A 36 2.55 11.10 -15.15
C GLN A 36 1.30 10.42 -15.71
N SER A 37 1.38 9.83 -16.92
CA SER A 37 0.24 9.13 -17.52
C SER A 37 -0.20 7.90 -16.70
N VAL A 38 0.75 7.19 -16.09
CA VAL A 38 0.47 6.08 -15.17
C VAL A 38 -0.21 6.58 -13.91
N TYR A 39 0.33 7.65 -13.32
CA TYR A 39 -0.23 8.29 -12.14
C TYR A 39 -1.68 8.75 -12.37
N ASP A 40 -1.93 9.46 -13.48
CA ASP A 40 -3.24 10.00 -13.83
C ASP A 40 -4.27 8.89 -14.12
N ALA A 41 -3.86 7.81 -14.78
CA ALA A 41 -4.71 6.64 -15.03
C ALA A 41 -5.15 5.97 -13.72
N ARG A 42 -4.21 5.80 -12.77
CA ARG A 42 -4.53 5.25 -11.44
C ARG A 42 -5.43 6.20 -10.66
N THR A 43 -5.16 7.50 -10.67
CA THR A 43 -6.03 8.50 -10.03
C THR A 43 -7.45 8.41 -10.56
N THR A 44 -7.61 8.40 -11.89
CA THR A 44 -8.92 8.29 -12.56
C THR A 44 -9.65 7.03 -12.12
N TYR A 45 -8.98 5.89 -12.10
CA TYR A 45 -9.58 4.62 -11.68
C TYR A 45 -10.11 4.67 -10.24
N TYR A 46 -9.33 5.20 -9.29
CA TYR A 46 -9.77 5.37 -7.89
C TYR A 46 -10.93 6.35 -7.77
N GLU A 47 -10.87 7.49 -8.45
CA GLU A 47 -11.95 8.47 -8.45
C GLU A 47 -13.24 7.91 -9.05
N GLU A 48 -13.13 7.04 -10.06
CA GLU A 48 -14.25 6.37 -10.71
C GLU A 48 -14.90 5.27 -9.87
N HIS A 49 -14.13 4.53 -9.08
CA HIS A 49 -14.59 3.29 -8.44
C HIS A 49 -14.62 3.31 -6.92
N ILE A 50 -13.86 4.20 -6.27
CA ILE A 50 -13.71 4.22 -4.80
C ILE A 50 -14.26 5.52 -4.23
N GLY A 51 -13.67 6.66 -4.60
CA GLY A 51 -14.02 7.95 -4.00
C GLY A 51 -13.06 9.07 -4.40
N SER A 52 -13.34 10.29 -3.95
CA SER A 52 -12.48 11.43 -4.25
C SER A 52 -11.23 11.42 -3.38
N PHE A 53 -10.06 11.72 -3.96
CA PHE A 53 -8.84 11.86 -3.18
C PHE A 53 -8.87 13.08 -2.25
N PRO A 54 -8.31 12.96 -1.03
CA PRO A 54 -7.99 14.12 -0.22
C PRO A 54 -6.88 14.96 -0.89
N GLU A 55 -6.69 16.20 -0.42
CA GLU A 55 -5.68 17.10 -0.98
C GLU A 55 -4.25 16.60 -0.75
N ASP A 56 -4.01 15.94 0.38
CA ASP A 56 -2.69 15.53 0.84
C ASP A 56 -2.54 14.00 0.83
N ILE A 57 -1.37 13.56 0.35
CA ILE A 57 -0.90 12.18 0.45
C ILE A 57 -0.06 12.03 1.72
N LEU A 58 -0.31 10.97 2.49
CA LEU A 58 0.47 10.68 3.68
C LEU A 58 1.80 10.04 3.28
N LYS A 59 2.91 10.74 3.53
CA LYS A 59 4.25 10.24 3.27
C LYS A 59 4.77 9.47 4.49
N LEU A 60 5.32 8.29 4.25
CA LEU A 60 6.12 7.58 5.26
C LEU A 60 7.53 8.18 5.24
N PRO A 61 8.02 8.77 6.35
CA PRO A 61 9.34 9.41 6.39
C PRO A 61 10.49 8.47 5.97
N SER A 62 10.40 7.20 6.34
CA SER A 62 11.34 6.14 5.96
C SER A 62 11.37 5.83 4.46
N MET A 63 10.41 6.32 3.69
CA MET A 63 10.22 5.98 2.28
C MET A 63 10.46 7.14 1.32
N ILE A 64 10.77 8.36 1.80
CA ILE A 64 10.85 9.56 0.94
C ILE A 64 11.88 9.43 -0.19
N GLY A 65 12.98 8.70 0.04
CA GLY A 65 14.02 8.45 -0.97
C GLY A 65 13.88 7.13 -1.74
N VAL A 66 13.01 6.23 -1.29
CA VAL A 66 12.82 4.87 -1.86
C VAL A 66 11.53 4.78 -2.68
N TRP A 67 10.50 5.51 -2.26
CA TRP A 67 9.18 5.59 -2.86
C TRP A 67 8.74 7.06 -3.05
N PRO A 68 9.49 7.85 -3.83
CA PRO A 68 9.31 9.30 -3.90
C PRO A 68 7.96 9.70 -4.51
N GLY A 69 7.44 8.89 -5.43
CA GLY A 69 6.19 9.11 -6.14
C GLY A 69 4.94 8.56 -5.46
N GLY A 70 5.05 7.93 -4.29
CA GLY A 70 3.91 7.28 -3.63
C GLY A 70 3.78 7.56 -2.15
N GLY A 71 2.76 6.98 -1.54
CA GLY A 71 2.38 7.20 -0.15
C GLY A 71 1.05 6.54 0.16
N LEU A 72 0.44 6.94 1.26
CA LEU A 72 -0.85 6.40 1.71
C LEU A 72 -1.95 7.44 1.52
N TYR A 73 -3.14 6.95 1.18
CA TYR A 73 -4.36 7.75 1.23
C TYR A 73 -5.35 7.14 2.21
N VAL A 74 -6.10 8.03 2.87
CA VAL A 74 -7.31 7.72 3.63
C VAL A 74 -8.43 8.51 3.00
N MET A 75 -9.48 7.85 2.55
CA MET A 75 -10.55 8.49 1.79
C MET A 75 -11.91 7.86 2.09
N SER A 76 -12.97 8.69 2.02
CA SER A 76 -14.33 8.17 2.00
C SER A 76 -14.53 7.35 0.72
N ALA A 77 -15.13 6.17 0.86
CA ALA A 77 -15.33 5.20 -0.20
C ALA A 77 -16.80 5.16 -0.64
N ASP A 78 -17.36 6.34 -0.92
CA ASP A 78 -18.78 6.55 -1.20
C ASP A 78 -19.30 5.76 -2.41
N LYS A 79 -18.39 5.30 -3.28
CA LYS A 79 -18.73 4.48 -4.45
C LYS A 79 -18.77 2.99 -4.15
N LEU A 80 -18.18 2.55 -3.04
CA LEU A 80 -18.22 1.15 -2.58
C LEU A 80 -19.43 0.88 -1.68
N GLY A 81 -19.89 1.88 -0.92
CA GLY A 81 -21.02 1.76 -0.01
C GLY A 81 -21.15 2.97 0.92
N GLN A 82 -22.23 3.00 1.70
CA GLN A 82 -22.44 4.03 2.72
C GLN A 82 -21.49 3.81 3.90
N ASP A 83 -20.97 4.92 4.43
CA ASP A 83 -20.12 4.96 5.63
C ASP A 83 -18.89 4.04 5.53
N LEU A 84 -18.30 3.92 4.33
CA LEU A 84 -17.07 3.17 4.14
C LEU A 84 -15.87 4.10 4.00
N TRP A 85 -14.75 3.70 4.57
CA TRP A 85 -13.45 4.35 4.44
C TRP A 85 -12.46 3.38 3.81
N VAL A 86 -11.62 3.89 2.91
CA VAL A 86 -10.53 3.15 2.29
C VAL A 86 -9.21 3.74 2.72
N TYR A 87 -8.34 2.86 3.21
CA TYR A 87 -6.92 3.10 3.42
C TYR A 87 -6.20 2.38 2.31
N THR A 88 -5.30 3.06 1.61
CA THR A 88 -4.67 2.46 0.44
C THR A 88 -3.26 2.93 0.24
N THR A 89 -2.41 2.03 -0.24
CA THR A 89 -1.16 2.43 -0.89
C THR A 89 -1.48 3.12 -2.20
N PHE A 90 -0.66 4.09 -2.58
CA PHE A 90 -0.77 4.73 -3.88
C PHE A 90 0.62 5.01 -4.40
N GLY A 91 1.03 4.28 -5.42
CA GLY A 91 2.36 4.42 -6.01
C GLY A 91 3.15 3.14 -6.08
N MET A 92 2.66 2.01 -5.56
CA MET A 92 3.35 0.72 -5.69
C MET A 92 3.38 0.24 -7.14
N THR A 93 2.44 0.74 -7.94
CA THR A 93 2.31 0.48 -9.37
C THR A 93 2.89 1.57 -10.27
N ASN A 94 3.64 2.54 -9.73
CA ASN A 94 4.31 3.54 -10.57
C ASN A 94 5.32 2.89 -11.53
N SER A 95 5.64 3.59 -12.62
CA SER A 95 6.61 3.10 -13.62
C SER A 95 8.06 3.06 -13.13
N ASP A 96 8.36 3.69 -11.99
CA ASP A 96 9.67 3.65 -11.31
C ASP A 96 9.76 2.58 -10.21
N MET A 97 8.72 1.74 -10.07
CA MET A 97 8.69 0.60 -9.17
C MET A 97 8.87 -0.72 -9.96
N PRO A 98 9.31 -1.83 -9.34
CA PRO A 98 9.79 -2.01 -7.96
C PRO A 98 10.98 -1.13 -7.60
N ALA A 99 11.17 -0.87 -6.30
CA ALA A 99 12.20 0.06 -5.85
C ALA A 99 13.62 -0.47 -6.17
N ASN A 100 14.47 0.40 -6.70
CA ASN A 100 15.89 0.09 -7.01
C ASN A 100 16.87 0.65 -5.96
N ALA A 101 16.33 1.16 -4.86
CA ALA A 101 17.10 1.74 -3.78
C ALA A 101 16.53 1.29 -2.44
N THR A 102 17.37 1.35 -1.42
CA THR A 102 16.97 1.20 -0.02
C THR A 102 17.65 2.27 0.81
N MET A 103 17.07 2.61 1.95
CA MET A 103 17.68 3.55 2.89
C MET A 103 18.39 2.78 4.00
N THR A 104 19.67 3.04 4.20
CA THR A 104 20.47 2.51 5.31
C THR A 104 20.92 3.63 6.22
N ASP A 105 21.50 3.26 7.37
CA ASP A 105 22.14 4.20 8.29
C ASP A 105 21.17 5.34 8.69
N SER A 106 19.94 4.94 9.04
CA SER A 106 18.85 5.88 9.33
C SER A 106 18.94 6.39 10.76
N GLU A 107 18.95 7.71 10.89
CA GLU A 107 18.85 8.42 12.17
C GLU A 107 17.54 9.21 12.19
N VAL A 108 16.80 9.09 13.28
CA VAL A 108 15.53 9.78 13.50
C VAL A 108 15.69 10.69 14.71
N GLU A 109 15.51 11.98 14.50
CA GLU A 109 15.43 12.97 15.57
C GLU A 109 13.95 13.23 15.89
N THR A 110 13.60 13.16 17.17
CA THR A 110 12.27 13.48 17.68
C THR A 110 12.30 14.75 18.53
N ASP A 111 11.19 15.46 18.60
CA ASP A 111 11.00 16.51 19.61
C ASP A 111 10.71 15.94 21.00
N ASP A 112 10.54 16.83 21.98
CA ASP A 112 10.21 16.48 23.38
C ASP A 112 8.87 15.75 23.54
N GLN A 113 8.03 15.72 22.50
CA GLN A 113 6.76 15.00 22.45
C GLN A 113 6.88 13.65 21.71
N GLY A 114 8.09 13.25 21.31
CA GLY A 114 8.34 12.01 20.57
C GLY A 114 7.96 12.09 19.09
N ARG A 115 7.64 13.28 18.56
CA ARG A 115 7.28 13.44 17.14
C ARG A 115 8.54 13.56 16.29
N VAL A 116 8.60 12.84 15.17
CA VAL A 116 9.73 12.91 14.25
C VAL A 116 9.85 14.31 13.65
N VAL A 117 10.95 14.99 13.92
CA VAL A 117 11.27 16.32 13.37
C VAL A 117 12.29 16.26 12.24
N ARG A 118 13.12 15.21 12.22
CA ARG A 118 14.11 14.99 11.16
C ARG A 118 14.41 13.52 11.01
N GLN A 119 14.61 13.10 9.76
CA GLN A 119 15.18 11.81 9.43
C GLN A 119 16.32 11.99 8.44
N THR A 120 17.45 11.36 8.73
CA THR A 120 18.61 11.29 7.83
C THR A 120 18.92 9.84 7.54
N GLY A 121 19.46 9.57 6.36
CA GLY A 121 19.84 8.23 5.93
C GLY A 121 20.63 8.26 4.64
N ILE A 122 21.24 7.14 4.29
CA ILE A 122 22.01 6.95 3.06
C ILE A 122 21.19 6.08 2.11
N LEU A 123 20.93 6.58 0.90
CA LEU A 123 20.34 5.76 -0.15
C LEU A 123 21.42 4.89 -0.78
N LYS A 124 21.19 3.58 -0.80
CA LYS A 124 22.03 2.59 -1.48
C LYS A 124 21.22 1.94 -2.58
N ALA A 125 21.90 1.57 -3.67
CA ALA A 125 21.29 0.76 -4.72
C ALA A 125 20.85 -0.58 -4.13
N LYS A 126 19.71 -1.06 -4.62
CA LYS A 126 19.09 -2.32 -4.26
C LYS A 126 18.78 -3.05 -5.56
N GLU A 127 18.96 -4.37 -5.57
CA GLU A 127 18.45 -5.18 -6.67
C GLU A 127 16.92 -5.03 -6.72
N GLN A 128 16.39 -4.70 -7.89
CA GLN A 128 14.95 -4.57 -8.05
C GLN A 128 14.31 -5.95 -7.95
N ALA A 129 13.21 -6.05 -7.21
CA ALA A 129 12.37 -7.23 -7.26
C ALA A 129 11.89 -7.47 -8.71
N GLU A 130 11.71 -8.74 -9.06
CA GLU A 130 11.09 -9.10 -10.33
C GLU A 130 9.61 -8.71 -10.30
N SER A 131 9.19 -7.89 -11.27
CA SER A 131 7.76 -7.68 -11.53
C SER A 131 7.16 -8.95 -12.12
N PRO A 132 5.99 -9.42 -11.63
CA PRO A 132 5.23 -10.45 -12.33
C PRO A 132 4.98 -10.05 -13.79
N GLY A 133 4.98 -11.02 -14.70
CA GLY A 133 4.88 -10.74 -16.15
C GLY A 133 3.65 -9.89 -16.50
N GLY A 134 3.88 -8.69 -17.03
CA GLY A 134 2.82 -7.74 -17.42
C GLY A 134 2.27 -6.88 -16.28
N ALA A 135 2.78 -6.99 -15.06
CA ALA A 135 2.37 -6.19 -13.92
C ALA A 135 2.97 -4.77 -13.94
N ALA A 136 2.19 -3.78 -13.50
CA ALA A 136 2.65 -2.41 -13.27
C ALA A 136 3.39 -2.32 -11.93
N GLY A 137 4.69 -2.08 -11.93
CA GLY A 137 5.49 -1.99 -10.70
C GLY A 137 5.44 -3.27 -9.87
N TYR A 138 4.99 -3.18 -8.63
CA TYR A 138 4.72 -4.35 -7.78
C TYR A 138 3.44 -5.12 -8.18
N GLY A 139 2.63 -4.58 -9.09
CA GLY A 139 1.45 -5.22 -9.68
C GLY A 139 0.14 -5.00 -8.94
N TYR A 140 0.18 -4.34 -7.79
CA TYR A 140 -1.02 -4.10 -7.00
C TYR A 140 -0.94 -2.81 -6.19
N GLU A 141 -2.11 -2.34 -5.75
CA GLU A 141 -2.23 -1.47 -4.59
C GLU A 141 -2.97 -2.22 -3.47
N MET A 142 -2.56 -2.01 -2.23
CA MET A 142 -3.19 -2.59 -1.04
C MET A 142 -4.34 -1.71 -0.56
N LEU A 143 -5.44 -2.32 -0.15
CA LEU A 143 -6.59 -1.69 0.47
C LEU A 143 -6.89 -2.30 1.84
N VAL A 144 -7.32 -1.46 2.77
CA VAL A 144 -8.11 -1.85 3.94
C VAL A 144 -9.39 -1.02 3.89
N ILE A 145 -10.53 -1.68 3.99
CA ILE A 145 -11.85 -1.03 4.00
C ILE A 145 -12.42 -1.13 5.42
N THR A 146 -12.91 -0.03 5.98
CA THR A 146 -13.52 0.02 7.32
C THR A 146 -14.85 0.76 7.28
N ARG A 147 -15.67 0.61 8.32
CA ARG A 147 -16.93 1.37 8.50
C ARG A 147 -16.74 2.74 9.16
N GLU A 148 -15.57 2.98 9.71
CA GLU A 148 -15.24 4.20 10.46
C GLU A 148 -13.85 4.67 10.05
N ASN A 149 -13.64 5.99 10.13
CA ASN A 149 -12.30 6.57 10.02
C ASN A 149 -11.54 6.33 11.32
N VAL A 150 -10.65 5.34 11.32
CA VAL A 150 -9.88 4.88 12.47
C VAL A 150 -8.38 4.76 12.13
N ASP A 151 -7.50 4.82 13.12
CA ASP A 151 -6.07 4.98 12.86
C ASP A 151 -5.32 3.66 12.57
N TRP A 152 -5.77 2.54 13.15
CA TRP A 152 -5.06 1.25 13.07
C TRP A 152 -4.73 0.78 11.64
N PRO A 153 -5.56 1.01 10.59
CA PRO A 153 -5.23 0.57 9.23
C PRO A 153 -3.96 1.24 8.70
N LEU A 154 -3.61 2.45 9.14
CA LEU A 154 -2.37 3.11 8.76
C LEU A 154 -1.14 2.35 9.27
N GLY A 155 -1.21 1.76 10.46
CA GLY A 155 -0.17 0.87 10.97
C GLY A 155 0.02 -0.37 10.10
N PHE A 156 -1.09 -0.99 9.67
CA PHE A 156 -1.05 -2.10 8.71
C PHE A 156 -0.50 -1.68 7.34
N MET A 157 -0.86 -0.49 6.84
CA MET A 157 -0.34 0.04 5.59
C MET A 157 1.17 0.29 5.66
N GLN A 158 1.66 0.83 6.78
CA GLN A 158 3.10 0.99 7.03
C GLN A 158 3.81 -0.36 7.06
N TRP A 159 3.24 -1.37 7.73
CA TRP A 159 3.76 -2.74 7.71
C TRP A 159 3.84 -3.28 6.28
N THR A 160 2.77 -3.12 5.50
CA THR A 160 2.69 -3.59 4.10
C THR A 160 3.77 -2.95 3.23
N VAL A 161 3.92 -1.63 3.32
CA VAL A 161 4.93 -0.90 2.54
C VAL A 161 6.35 -1.33 2.95
N ASN A 162 6.61 -1.49 4.24
CA ASN A 162 7.91 -2.00 4.70
C ASN A 162 8.18 -3.43 4.23
N ALA A 163 7.18 -4.31 4.29
CA ALA A 163 7.31 -5.69 3.84
C ALA A 163 7.62 -5.74 2.33
N GLU A 164 6.83 -5.05 1.50
CA GLU A 164 6.98 -5.15 0.05
C GLU A 164 8.16 -4.33 -0.48
N ILE A 165 8.25 -3.04 -0.13
CA ILE A 165 9.23 -2.14 -0.74
C ILE A 165 10.64 -2.39 -0.22
N LEU A 166 10.80 -2.67 1.09
CA LEU A 166 12.13 -2.87 1.67
C LEU A 166 12.57 -4.32 1.59
N ASN A 167 11.66 -5.27 1.82
CA ASN A 167 12.02 -6.68 2.00
C ASN A 167 11.58 -7.61 0.84
N ASP A 168 10.94 -7.08 -0.21
CA ASP A 168 10.51 -7.82 -1.41
C ASP A 168 9.80 -9.14 -1.09
N VAL A 169 8.89 -9.12 -0.12
CA VAL A 169 8.22 -10.35 0.34
C VAL A 169 7.35 -11.02 -0.74
N GLY A 170 6.97 -10.29 -1.79
CA GLY A 170 6.19 -10.77 -2.92
C GLY A 170 4.75 -11.09 -2.55
N ILE A 171 4.03 -10.17 -1.89
CA ILE A 171 2.65 -10.42 -1.41
C ILE A 171 1.74 -10.85 -2.56
N LEU A 172 1.77 -10.16 -3.71
CA LEU A 172 0.93 -10.51 -4.86
C LEU A 172 1.18 -11.94 -5.33
N LYS A 173 2.45 -12.32 -5.50
CA LYS A 173 2.82 -13.67 -5.91
C LYS A 173 2.26 -14.71 -4.92
N ARG A 174 2.38 -14.47 -3.62
CA ARG A 174 1.83 -15.38 -2.59
C ARG A 174 0.31 -15.46 -2.65
N VAL A 175 -0.37 -14.32 -2.85
CA VAL A 175 -1.84 -14.31 -3.01
C VAL A 175 -2.24 -15.12 -4.24
N GLU A 176 -1.49 -15.04 -5.34
CA GLU A 176 -1.77 -15.81 -6.55
C GLU A 176 -1.46 -17.31 -6.40
N ASP A 177 -0.33 -17.65 -5.79
CA ASP A 177 0.09 -19.04 -5.58
C ASP A 177 -0.88 -19.80 -4.64
N TYR A 178 -1.46 -19.09 -3.65
CA TYR A 178 -2.23 -19.71 -2.56
C TYR A 178 -3.70 -19.26 -2.49
N ASN A 179 -4.19 -18.52 -3.48
CA ASN A 179 -5.53 -17.92 -3.50
C ASN A 179 -5.84 -17.13 -2.22
N GLY A 180 -4.89 -16.28 -1.82
CA GLY A 180 -4.92 -15.49 -0.61
C GLY A 180 -3.72 -15.72 0.30
N LEU A 181 -3.48 -14.78 1.20
CA LEU A 181 -2.38 -14.78 2.15
C LEU A 181 -2.92 -14.42 3.53
N THR A 182 -2.67 -15.26 4.51
CA THR A 182 -2.98 -14.96 5.91
C THR A 182 -1.72 -14.56 6.65
N VAL A 183 -1.81 -13.49 7.44
CA VAL A 183 -0.68 -12.95 8.21
C VAL A 183 -1.15 -12.72 9.64
N GLN A 184 -0.37 -13.26 10.58
CA GLN A 184 -0.68 -13.25 12.01
C GLN A 184 0.03 -12.11 12.73
N GLU A 185 -0.60 -11.64 13.81
CA GLU A 185 -0.01 -10.79 14.84
C GLU A 185 0.72 -9.55 14.27
N ILE A 186 0.11 -8.88 13.31
CA ILE A 186 0.66 -7.62 12.78
C ILE A 186 0.45 -6.53 13.82
N GLN A 187 1.54 -5.94 14.30
CA GLN A 187 1.52 -4.76 15.16
C GLN A 187 1.04 -3.53 14.37
N VAL A 188 -0.12 -2.99 14.74
CA VAL A 188 -0.74 -1.83 14.07
C VAL A 188 -0.71 -0.55 14.92
N ALA A 189 -0.58 -0.70 16.24
CA ALA A 189 -0.29 0.35 17.21
C ALA A 189 0.38 -0.28 18.44
N GLU A 190 0.85 0.48 19.41
CA GLU A 190 1.48 -0.07 20.63
C GLU A 190 0.55 -1.03 21.38
N GLY A 191 0.98 -2.29 21.56
CA GLY A 191 0.18 -3.34 22.21
C GLY A 191 -1.02 -3.83 21.41
N ASP A 192 -1.21 -3.35 20.19
CA ASP A 192 -2.35 -3.66 19.32
C ASP A 192 -1.94 -4.52 18.11
N LEU A 193 -2.51 -5.73 18.04
CA LEU A 193 -2.22 -6.74 17.03
C LEU A 193 -3.47 -7.06 16.20
N VAL A 194 -3.27 -7.37 14.92
CA VAL A 194 -4.33 -7.87 14.03
C VAL A 194 -3.89 -9.09 13.22
N ASN A 195 -4.84 -9.98 13.01
CA ASN A 195 -4.76 -11.07 12.04
C ASN A 195 -5.51 -10.65 10.78
N VAL A 196 -4.92 -10.88 9.61
CA VAL A 196 -5.52 -10.48 8.33
C VAL A 196 -5.53 -11.60 7.31
N LEU A 197 -6.58 -11.61 6.49
CA LEU A 197 -6.63 -12.28 5.20
C LEU A 197 -6.45 -11.23 4.10
N ILE A 198 -5.37 -11.35 3.33
CA ILE A 198 -5.09 -10.57 2.13
C ILE A 198 -5.52 -11.40 0.92
N SER A 199 -6.33 -10.81 0.06
CA SER A 199 -6.87 -11.48 -1.14
C SER A 199 -7.06 -10.47 -2.27
N LYS A 200 -7.16 -10.94 -3.53
CA LYS A 200 -7.62 -10.06 -4.62
C LYS A 200 -9.02 -9.56 -4.30
N ALA A 201 -9.32 -8.31 -4.65
CA ALA A 201 -10.66 -7.77 -4.56
C ALA A 201 -11.65 -8.67 -5.34
N ARG A 202 -12.84 -8.85 -4.79
CA ARG A 202 -13.94 -9.59 -5.44
C ARG A 202 -15.16 -8.67 -5.58
N GLN A 203 -15.92 -8.89 -6.64
CA GLN A 203 -17.17 -8.18 -6.88
C GLN A 203 -18.08 -8.23 -5.64
N PRO A 204 -18.73 -7.13 -5.26
CA PRO A 204 -18.89 -5.89 -6.02
C PRO A 204 -17.71 -4.90 -5.94
N LEU A 205 -16.61 -5.24 -5.26
CA LEU A 205 -15.42 -4.38 -5.25
C LEU A 205 -14.75 -4.33 -6.63
N PRO A 206 -14.13 -3.20 -6.97
CA PRO A 206 -13.40 -3.05 -8.22
C PRO A 206 -12.15 -3.97 -8.21
N LEU A 207 -11.91 -4.70 -9.31
CA LEU A 207 -10.95 -5.82 -9.34
C LEU A 207 -9.50 -5.40 -9.65
N GLY A 208 -9.32 -4.28 -10.34
CA GLY A 208 -8.05 -3.82 -10.90
C GLY A 208 -8.25 -3.23 -12.30
N VAL A 209 -7.19 -2.64 -12.86
CA VAL A 209 -7.19 -1.96 -14.16
C VAL A 209 -5.87 -2.13 -14.88
N ASP A 210 -5.87 -2.02 -16.20
CA ASP A 210 -4.65 -1.93 -17.00
C ASP A 210 -4.19 -0.48 -17.04
N LEU A 211 -3.01 -0.22 -16.47
CA LEU A 211 -2.32 1.06 -16.54
C LEU A 211 -1.39 1.09 -17.77
N PRO A 212 -0.94 2.28 -18.21
CA PRO A 212 0.01 2.40 -19.33
C PRO A 212 1.30 1.58 -19.17
N ASN A 213 1.70 1.24 -17.94
CA ASN A 213 2.89 0.45 -17.62
C ASN A 213 2.59 -1.01 -17.21
N GLY A 214 1.35 -1.48 -17.28
CA GLY A 214 0.98 -2.87 -16.96
C GLY A 214 -0.28 -3.00 -16.10
N ARG A 215 -0.58 -4.23 -15.69
CA ARG A 215 -1.73 -4.56 -14.85
C ARG A 215 -1.54 -4.08 -13.41
N MET A 216 -2.55 -3.40 -12.87
CA MET A 216 -2.71 -3.14 -11.44
C MET A 216 -3.91 -3.92 -10.92
N ASP A 217 -3.68 -4.86 -10.01
CA ASP A 217 -4.73 -5.49 -9.22
C ASP A 217 -4.99 -4.72 -7.91
N LEU A 218 -6.17 -4.92 -7.31
CA LEU A 218 -6.42 -4.48 -5.94
C LEU A 218 -6.33 -5.68 -5.01
N LEU A 219 -5.46 -5.59 -4.01
CA LEU A 219 -5.44 -6.52 -2.88
C LEU A 219 -6.16 -5.91 -1.69
N VAL A 220 -7.03 -6.67 -1.03
CA VAL A 220 -7.77 -6.21 0.14
C VAL A 220 -7.36 -7.04 1.36
N ALA A 221 -6.90 -6.36 2.40
CA ALA A 221 -6.65 -6.93 3.71
C ALA A 221 -7.92 -6.83 4.56
N THR A 222 -8.44 -7.99 4.94
CA THR A 222 -9.64 -8.15 5.77
C THR A 222 -9.23 -8.67 7.14
N VAL A 223 -9.61 -7.99 8.22
CA VAL A 223 -9.36 -8.47 9.59
C VAL A 223 -10.16 -9.75 9.85
N ILE A 224 -9.47 -10.75 10.37
CA ILE A 224 -10.02 -12.06 10.72
C ILE A 224 -9.73 -12.38 12.20
N THR A 225 -10.55 -13.23 12.79
CA THR A 225 -10.35 -13.69 14.17
C THR A 225 -9.30 -14.80 14.25
N ASP A 226 -8.86 -15.15 15.46
CA ASP A 226 -7.92 -16.26 15.68
C ASP A 226 -8.50 -17.59 15.16
N ASP A 227 -9.77 -17.88 15.48
CA ASP A 227 -10.47 -19.07 14.96
C ASP A 227 -10.46 -19.13 13.41
N GLU A 228 -10.67 -18.00 12.75
CA GLU A 228 -10.70 -17.91 11.28
C GLU A 228 -9.31 -18.05 10.68
N MET A 229 -8.30 -17.48 11.34
CA MET A 229 -6.91 -17.65 11.00
C MET A 229 -6.53 -19.14 11.04
N GLU A 230 -6.77 -19.82 12.15
CA GLU A 230 -6.51 -21.27 12.30
C GLU A 230 -7.26 -22.08 11.24
N TRP A 231 -8.56 -21.82 11.09
CA TRP A 231 -9.39 -22.52 10.11
C TRP A 231 -8.90 -22.35 8.68
N SER A 232 -8.42 -21.15 8.30
CA SER A 232 -7.90 -20.88 6.96
C SER A 232 -6.61 -21.66 6.64
N MET A 233 -5.83 -21.99 7.66
CA MET A 233 -4.61 -22.77 7.50
C MET A 233 -4.92 -24.22 7.12
N GLU A 234 -6.03 -24.76 7.63
CA GLU A 234 -6.49 -26.12 7.36
C GLU A 234 -7.37 -26.23 6.10
N ASN A 235 -8.22 -25.22 5.86
CA ASN A 235 -9.29 -25.31 4.86
C ASN A 235 -9.06 -24.41 3.63
N GLY A 236 -8.05 -23.54 3.67
CA GLY A 236 -7.69 -22.63 2.58
C GLY A 236 -8.19 -21.20 2.78
N ARG A 237 -7.41 -20.24 2.26
CA ARG A 237 -7.69 -18.79 2.34
C ARG A 237 -8.89 -18.39 1.51
N ASP A 238 -9.02 -18.95 0.32
CA ASP A 238 -10.13 -18.68 -0.59
C ASP A 238 -11.48 -19.14 -0.01
N ALA A 239 -11.48 -20.32 0.62
CA ALA A 239 -12.66 -20.85 1.30
C ALA A 239 -13.06 -19.99 2.52
N LEU A 240 -12.10 -19.38 3.21
CA LEU A 240 -12.40 -18.44 4.28
C LEU A 240 -13.05 -17.17 3.70
N LEU A 241 -12.52 -16.65 2.58
CA LEU A 241 -13.10 -15.50 1.91
C LEU A 241 -14.54 -15.75 1.47
N ASP A 242 -14.83 -16.93 0.91
CA ASP A 242 -16.20 -17.34 0.55
C ASP A 242 -17.13 -17.32 1.78
N LYS A 243 -16.67 -17.82 2.92
CA LYS A 243 -17.44 -17.79 4.17
C LYS A 243 -17.68 -16.38 4.68
N LEU A 244 -16.66 -15.50 4.64
CA LEU A 244 -16.81 -14.10 5.02
C LEU A 244 -17.84 -13.38 4.14
N ILE A 245 -17.83 -13.63 2.83
CA ILE A 245 -18.82 -13.09 1.88
C ILE A 245 -20.22 -13.63 2.18
N ALA A 246 -20.37 -14.95 2.35
CA ALA A 246 -21.65 -15.59 2.63
C ALA A 246 -22.26 -15.12 3.97
N ALA A 247 -21.43 -14.80 4.96
CA ALA A 247 -21.84 -14.26 6.26
C ALA A 247 -22.15 -12.74 6.22
N GLY A 248 -21.97 -12.07 5.07
CA GLY A 248 -22.23 -10.64 4.92
C GLY A 248 -21.12 -9.72 5.45
N VAL A 249 -19.97 -10.27 5.85
CA VAL A 249 -18.76 -9.50 6.22
C VAL A 249 -18.04 -9.01 4.97
N GLY A 250 -17.90 -9.89 3.97
CA GLY A 250 -17.20 -9.59 2.72
C GLY A 250 -15.72 -9.24 2.96
N GLN A 251 -15.24 -8.22 2.25
CA GLN A 251 -13.88 -7.69 2.36
C GLN A 251 -13.86 -6.33 3.09
N VAL A 252 -14.67 -6.20 4.15
CA VAL A 252 -14.70 -5.03 5.04
C VAL A 252 -14.13 -5.45 6.39
N SER A 253 -13.12 -4.73 6.88
CA SER A 253 -12.49 -4.97 8.17
C SER A 253 -13.29 -4.35 9.30
N GLU A 254 -13.77 -5.20 10.20
CA GLU A 254 -14.47 -4.82 11.42
C GLU A 254 -13.79 -5.49 12.62
N ARG A 255 -13.26 -4.67 13.54
CA ARG A 255 -12.60 -5.18 14.74
C ARG A 255 -13.63 -5.56 15.80
N GLY A 256 -13.32 -6.61 16.57
CA GLY A 256 -14.18 -7.05 17.68
C GLY A 256 -15.45 -7.79 17.27
N ARG A 257 -15.67 -8.04 15.97
CA ARG A 257 -16.73 -8.94 15.51
C ARG A 257 -16.47 -10.37 16.00
N LYS A 258 -17.55 -11.16 16.13
CA LYS A 258 -17.42 -12.60 16.37
C LYS A 258 -16.93 -13.32 15.12
N SER A 259 -16.33 -14.49 15.33
CA SER A 259 -15.93 -15.39 14.25
C SER A 259 -17.16 -15.85 13.44
N ILE A 260 -17.03 -15.91 12.11
CA ILE A 260 -18.07 -16.45 11.23
C ILE A 260 -18.18 -17.99 11.31
N LEU A 261 -17.30 -18.64 12.08
CA LEU A 261 -17.32 -20.08 12.31
C LEU A 261 -18.21 -20.48 13.48
N GLN A 262 -18.64 -19.52 14.32
CA GLN A 262 -19.47 -19.76 15.50
C GLN A 262 -20.98 -19.61 15.22
N GLY A 263 -21.39 -19.79 13.96
CA GLY A 263 -22.78 -19.67 13.48
C GLY A 263 -23.51 -21.00 13.33
#